data_AF-A0A7U3UPL4-F1
#
_entry.id   AF-A0A7U3UPL4-F1
#
_cell.length_a   1.000
_cell.length_b   1.000
_cell.length_c   1.000
_cell.angle_alpha   90.00
_cell.angle_beta   90.00
_cell.angle_gamma   90.00
#
_symmetry.space_group_name_H-M   'P 1'
#
loop_
_entity.id
_entity.type
_entity.pdbx_description
1 polymer ?
#
loop_
_entity_poly.entity_id
_entity_poly.type
_entity_poly.pdbx_seq_one_letter_code
_entity_poly.pdbx_strand_id
1 'polypeptide(L)'
;MPQHPSMQYEAPVAIKRMLFSTWALLDSLTPDLRARMHLPDMDDPRRVDWDFIPKPDRTGVPLGDLDGHQRTLAHTLLKSGLSMRGYSQVLAVMATENILRELDVIERGFGVFAGAFRNPDAYWFTVFGRPGFEDTWGWRVIGHHLSVNFTVVAQRYLTVTPLAMGAMPVPAGALDPLGGHARRAFAVLESLSPDLRAEAVVHDVAPADFVTRQVPRVGAEEWPDPVDLGIVGYSITDEDRRKLRFSRHAPSGVSGADLDGAQLTALRELLLRYVETGPEEVTARYRDQVFREHPSTLRFAWAGGTTPDTAHYYRVSTDHLLVEADNAVAAGQHMHTVWRDLDNDLGHDLLLDHYARHGPGGEHLDRRLTSNRPESSSPLRTAAWYPPEVYEKH
;
A
#
# COMPACT_ATOMS: atom_id res chain seq x y z
N MET A 1 -18.68 6.72 24.37
CA MET A 1 -17.60 6.50 23.38
C MET A 1 -18.04 5.35 22.49
N PRO A 2 -18.04 5.49 21.16
CA PRO A 2 -18.32 4.35 20.31
C PRO A 2 -17.24 3.31 20.59
N GLN A 3 -17.65 2.09 20.93
CA GLN A 3 -16.74 0.96 21.00
C GLN A 3 -16.18 0.77 19.59
N HIS A 4 -14.93 1.20 19.34
CA HIS A 4 -14.22 0.81 18.14
C HIS A 4 -14.23 -0.72 18.08
N PRO A 5 -14.67 -1.35 16.97
CA PRO A 5 -14.60 -2.79 16.85
C PRO A 5 -13.13 -3.19 16.82
N SER A 6 -12.56 -3.46 18.00
CA SER A 6 -11.15 -3.76 18.26
C SER A 6 -10.74 -5.18 17.77
N MET A 7 -11.32 -5.63 16.65
CA MET A 7 -11.32 -7.04 16.21
C MET A 7 -10.97 -7.23 14.71
N GLN A 8 -10.63 -6.17 13.96
CA GLN A 8 -10.51 -6.24 12.49
C GLN A 8 -9.09 -6.49 11.95
N TYR A 9 -8.04 -6.22 12.73
CA TYR A 9 -6.66 -6.22 12.22
C TYR A 9 -5.76 -7.33 12.78
N GLU A 10 -6.30 -8.29 13.53
CA GLU A 10 -5.48 -9.36 14.11
C GLU A 10 -4.99 -10.35 13.06
N ALA A 11 -3.68 -10.59 13.02
CA ALA A 11 -3.05 -11.51 12.06
C ALA A 11 -1.83 -12.24 12.66
N PRO A 12 -1.99 -12.99 13.76
CA PRO A 12 -0.87 -13.56 14.50
C PRO A 12 0.00 -14.51 13.67
N VAL A 13 -0.57 -15.26 12.71
CA VAL A 13 0.21 -16.18 11.88
C VAL A 13 1.03 -15.41 10.85
N ALA A 14 0.45 -14.42 10.18
CA ALA A 14 1.12 -13.55 9.22
C ALA A 14 2.21 -12.72 9.90
N ILE A 15 1.92 -12.10 11.04
CA ILE A 15 2.87 -11.33 11.84
C ILE A 15 4.06 -12.19 12.25
N LYS A 16 3.83 -13.42 12.74
CA LYS A 16 4.91 -14.36 13.09
C LYS A 16 5.80 -14.70 11.90
N ARG A 17 5.21 -14.92 10.71
CA ARG A 17 5.96 -15.17 9.47
C ARG A 17 6.78 -13.96 9.03
N MET A 18 6.21 -12.76 9.09
CA MET A 18 6.90 -11.51 8.82
C MET A 18 8.09 -11.34 9.77
N LEU A 19 7.87 -11.49 11.08
CA LEU A 19 8.91 -11.34 12.10
C LEU A 19 10.13 -12.23 11.80
N PHE A 20 9.91 -13.53 11.60
CA PHE A 20 11.01 -14.44 11.31
C PHE A 20 11.68 -14.18 9.97
N SER A 21 10.91 -13.78 8.95
CA SER A 21 11.48 -13.45 7.63
C SER A 21 12.33 -12.18 7.71
N THR A 22 11.89 -11.18 8.48
CA THR A 22 12.65 -9.96 8.75
C THR A 22 13.92 -10.24 9.54
N TRP A 23 13.87 -11.09 10.58
CA TRP A 23 15.07 -11.49 11.31
C TRP A 23 16.07 -12.22 10.42
N ALA A 24 15.62 -13.22 9.67
CA ALA A 24 16.48 -13.95 8.76
C ALA A 24 17.17 -13.02 7.76
N LEU A 25 16.41 -12.08 7.17
CA LEU A 25 16.98 -11.08 6.27
C LEU A 25 18.00 -10.20 7.00
N LEU A 26 17.62 -9.51 8.08
CA LEU A 26 18.51 -8.57 8.80
C LEU A 26 19.78 -9.23 9.35
N ASP A 27 19.70 -10.50 9.78
CA ASP A 27 20.83 -11.25 10.31
C ASP A 27 21.76 -11.79 9.20
N SER A 28 21.29 -11.87 7.96
CA SER A 28 22.11 -12.21 6.79
C SER A 28 22.89 -11.03 6.20
N LEU A 29 22.59 -9.80 6.61
CA LEU A 29 23.18 -8.58 6.06
C LEU A 29 24.55 -8.28 6.68
N THR A 30 25.42 -7.63 5.89
CA THR A 30 26.60 -6.96 6.45
C THR A 30 26.18 -5.80 7.36
N PRO A 31 27.05 -5.33 8.27
CA PRO A 31 26.74 -4.17 9.11
C PRO A 31 26.26 -2.94 8.33
N ASP A 32 26.89 -2.64 7.19
CA ASP A 32 26.54 -1.50 6.34
C ASP A 32 25.16 -1.66 5.69
N LEU A 33 24.85 -2.85 5.16
CA LEU A 33 23.53 -3.13 4.60
C LEU A 33 22.45 -3.09 5.68
N ARG A 34 22.73 -3.63 6.87
CA ARG A 34 21.81 -3.60 8.01
C ARG A 34 21.51 -2.17 8.45
N ALA A 35 22.52 -1.31 8.56
CA ALA A 35 22.36 0.10 8.94
C ALA A 35 21.55 0.90 7.91
N ARG A 36 21.62 0.56 6.62
CA ARG A 36 20.79 1.17 5.58
C ARG A 36 19.35 0.64 5.56
N MET A 37 19.17 -0.66 5.80
CA MET A 37 17.86 -1.31 5.74
C MET A 37 17.02 -1.06 7.00
N HIS A 38 17.65 -1.03 8.19
CA HIS A 38 16.96 -0.94 9.48
C HIS A 38 17.09 0.45 10.09
N LEU A 39 15.98 1.16 10.13
CA LEU A 39 15.80 2.40 10.88
C LEU A 39 15.19 2.07 12.25
N PRO A 40 15.86 2.41 13.36
CA PRO A 40 15.48 1.91 14.68
C PRO A 40 14.17 2.50 15.21
N ASP A 41 13.74 3.65 14.68
CA ASP A 41 12.64 4.43 15.22
C ASP A 41 11.37 4.29 14.38
N MET A 42 10.21 4.13 15.04
CA MET A 42 8.90 4.01 14.37
C MET A 42 8.30 5.34 13.92
N ASP A 43 8.73 6.43 14.54
CA ASP A 43 8.34 7.80 14.20
C ASP A 43 9.27 8.45 13.17
N ASP A 44 10.21 7.69 12.60
CA ASP A 44 11.08 8.16 11.53
C ASP A 44 10.23 8.73 10.37
N PRO A 45 10.45 10.01 9.96
CA PRO A 45 9.62 10.67 8.97
C PRO A 45 9.67 9.98 7.61
N ARG A 46 10.71 9.19 7.33
CA ARG A 46 10.81 8.43 6.08
C ARG A 46 9.75 7.34 6.00
N ARG A 47 9.20 6.85 7.12
CA ARG A 47 8.19 5.79 7.15
C ARG A 47 6.95 6.15 6.34
N VAL A 48 6.59 7.42 6.30
CA VAL A 48 5.39 7.90 5.59
C VAL A 48 5.66 8.35 4.14
N ASP A 49 6.91 8.30 3.67
CA ASP A 49 7.26 8.56 2.27
C ASP A 49 7.09 7.29 1.42
N TRP A 50 5.89 7.09 0.86
CA TRP A 50 5.55 5.88 0.11
C TRP A 50 5.49 6.07 -1.41
N ASP A 51 6.10 7.13 -1.94
CA ASP A 51 6.05 7.51 -3.34
C ASP A 51 6.69 6.45 -4.28
N PHE A 52 6.00 6.08 -5.36
CA PHE A 52 6.35 5.02 -6.32
C PHE A 52 6.88 5.52 -7.67
N ILE A 53 7.16 6.82 -7.83
CA ILE A 53 7.79 7.37 -9.04
C ILE A 53 9.28 6.98 -9.15
N PRO A 54 9.94 7.13 -10.32
CA PRO A 54 11.39 6.92 -10.41
C PRO A 54 12.17 7.90 -9.50
N LYS A 55 12.77 7.40 -8.43
CA LYS A 55 13.63 8.16 -7.50
C LYS A 55 14.93 7.39 -7.24
N PRO A 56 16.12 8.00 -7.43
CA PRO A 56 17.38 7.32 -7.18
C PRO A 56 17.77 7.28 -5.69
N ASP A 57 17.21 8.16 -4.87
CA ASP A 57 17.59 8.42 -3.47
C ASP A 57 16.63 7.81 -2.46
N ARG A 58 16.25 6.54 -2.67
CA ARG A 58 15.32 5.84 -1.79
C ARG A 58 15.98 5.36 -0.51
N THR A 59 15.22 5.47 0.58
CA THR A 59 15.59 4.88 1.88
C THR A 59 15.58 3.35 1.78
N GLY A 60 16.56 2.69 2.41
CA GLY A 60 16.63 1.24 2.48
C GLY A 60 17.76 0.63 1.64
N VAL A 61 17.63 -0.66 1.35
CA VAL A 61 18.57 -1.42 0.51
C VAL A 61 17.83 -1.97 -0.72
N PRO A 62 18.27 -1.66 -1.95
CA PRO A 62 17.69 -2.22 -3.17
C PRO A 62 18.05 -3.69 -3.32
N LEU A 63 17.20 -4.47 -4.02
CA LEU A 63 17.49 -5.86 -4.36
C LEU A 63 18.83 -6.05 -5.09
N GLY A 64 19.26 -5.06 -5.87
CA GLY A 64 20.54 -5.09 -6.59
C GLY A 64 21.78 -5.08 -5.69
N ASP A 65 21.65 -4.62 -4.45
CA ASP A 65 22.75 -4.60 -3.47
C ASP A 65 22.83 -5.90 -2.65
N LEU A 66 21.83 -6.78 -2.76
CA LEU A 66 21.74 -8.04 -2.01
C LEU A 66 22.37 -9.20 -2.79
N ASP A 67 23.08 -10.09 -2.10
CA ASP A 67 23.55 -11.34 -2.69
C ASP A 67 22.41 -12.34 -2.95
N GLY A 68 22.69 -13.47 -3.61
CA GLY A 68 21.67 -14.46 -3.97
C GLY A 68 20.90 -15.04 -2.77
N HIS A 69 21.56 -15.22 -1.61
CA HIS A 69 20.91 -15.72 -0.41
C HIS A 69 19.99 -14.63 0.20
N GLN A 70 20.52 -13.42 0.35
CA GLN A 70 19.79 -12.26 0.86
C GLN A 70 18.57 -11.92 -0.01
N ARG A 71 18.69 -12.01 -1.35
CA ARG A 71 17.56 -11.83 -2.29
C ARG A 71 16.45 -12.85 -2.06
N THR A 72 16.81 -14.11 -1.80
CA THR A 72 15.83 -15.16 -1.49
C THR A 72 15.07 -14.84 -0.20
N LEU A 73 15.77 -14.33 0.82
CA LEU A 73 15.17 -13.91 2.08
C LEU A 73 14.30 -12.65 1.92
N ALA A 74 14.72 -11.69 1.10
CA ALA A 74 13.94 -10.50 0.76
C ALA A 74 12.61 -10.86 0.07
N HIS A 75 12.65 -11.78 -0.91
CA HIS A 75 11.44 -12.33 -1.53
C HIS A 75 10.57 -13.13 -0.56
N THR A 76 11.18 -13.83 0.41
CA THR A 76 10.45 -14.54 1.46
C THR A 76 9.69 -13.56 2.36
N LEU A 77 10.32 -12.45 2.77
CA LEU A 77 9.68 -11.37 3.51
C LEU A 77 8.54 -10.75 2.70
N LEU A 78 8.79 -10.38 1.45
CA LEU A 78 7.76 -9.84 0.55
C LEU A 78 6.56 -10.80 0.40
N LYS A 79 6.83 -12.10 0.19
CA LYS A 79 5.78 -13.12 0.09
C LYS A 79 5.00 -13.30 1.39
N SER A 80 5.63 -13.10 2.55
CA SER A 80 4.97 -13.22 3.85
C SER A 80 3.85 -12.20 4.06
N GLY A 81 3.92 -11.05 3.39
CA GLY A 81 2.90 -9.99 3.45
C GLY A 81 1.87 -10.00 2.33
N LEU A 82 1.94 -10.94 1.39
CA LEU A 82 1.09 -10.92 0.20
C LEU A 82 0.40 -12.27 -0.03
N SER A 83 -0.82 -12.24 -0.58
CA SER A 83 -1.50 -13.43 -1.10
C SER A 83 -0.75 -13.99 -2.33
N MET A 84 -1.17 -15.15 -2.85
CA MET A 84 -0.60 -15.63 -4.11
C MET A 84 -0.84 -14.63 -5.25
N ARG A 85 -2.04 -14.06 -5.31
CA ARG A 85 -2.41 -13.00 -6.26
C ARG A 85 -1.50 -11.79 -6.10
N GLY A 86 -1.44 -11.20 -4.91
CA GLY A 86 -0.63 -10.01 -4.65
C GLY A 86 0.85 -10.24 -4.99
N TYR A 87 1.42 -11.38 -4.56
CA TYR A 87 2.83 -11.68 -4.84
C TYR A 87 3.10 -11.87 -6.33
N SER A 88 2.22 -12.58 -7.07
CA SER A 88 2.37 -12.73 -8.52
C SER A 88 2.28 -11.40 -9.27
N GLN A 89 1.41 -10.48 -8.82
CA GLN A 89 1.30 -9.15 -9.39
C GLN A 89 2.56 -8.33 -9.12
N VAL A 90 3.07 -8.32 -7.88
CA VAL A 90 4.33 -7.66 -7.55
C VAL A 90 5.49 -8.17 -8.40
N LEU A 91 5.65 -9.49 -8.53
CA LEU A 91 6.70 -10.05 -9.38
C LEU A 91 6.55 -9.64 -10.86
N ALA A 92 5.32 -9.62 -11.37
CA ALA A 92 5.06 -9.19 -12.74
C ALA A 92 5.34 -7.69 -12.93
N VAL A 93 4.97 -6.84 -11.98
CA VAL A 93 5.32 -5.40 -11.99
C VAL A 93 6.83 -5.21 -12.05
N MET A 94 7.57 -5.88 -11.17
CA MET A 94 9.04 -5.83 -11.17
C MET A 94 9.65 -6.34 -12.48
N ALA A 95 9.06 -7.38 -13.07
CA ALA A 95 9.54 -7.95 -14.32
C ALA A 95 9.27 -7.03 -15.52
N THR A 96 8.17 -6.27 -15.51
CA THR A 96 7.81 -5.32 -16.58
C THR A 96 8.89 -4.23 -16.76
N GLU A 97 9.68 -3.90 -15.73
CA GLU A 97 10.83 -3.00 -15.85
C GLU A 97 11.84 -3.44 -16.91
N ASN A 98 12.02 -4.76 -17.12
CA ASN A 98 12.90 -5.26 -18.18
C ASN A 98 12.36 -4.88 -19.56
N ILE A 99 11.06 -5.04 -19.79
CA ILE A 99 10.41 -4.72 -21.06
C ILE A 99 10.48 -3.21 -21.28
N LEU A 100 10.09 -2.45 -20.26
CA LEU A 100 10.09 -0.99 -20.32
C LEU A 100 11.49 -0.43 -20.57
N ARG A 101 12.54 -1.02 -19.99
CA ARG A 101 13.92 -0.67 -20.28
C ARG A 101 14.22 -0.80 -21.78
N GLU A 102 13.95 -1.96 -22.38
CA GLU A 102 14.28 -2.19 -23.80
C GLU A 102 13.44 -1.29 -24.74
N LEU A 103 12.18 -1.03 -24.40
CA LEU A 103 11.35 -0.05 -25.12
C LEU A 103 11.93 1.37 -25.01
N ASP A 104 12.34 1.79 -23.82
CA ASP A 104 12.94 3.12 -23.61
C ASP A 104 14.31 3.26 -24.30
N VAL A 105 15.12 2.18 -24.36
CA VAL A 105 16.39 2.12 -25.11
C VAL A 105 16.16 2.41 -26.58
N ILE A 106 15.24 1.68 -27.22
CA ILE A 106 15.07 1.65 -28.68
C ILE A 106 14.07 2.71 -29.14
N GLU A 107 12.86 2.69 -28.59
CA GLU A 107 11.72 3.46 -29.11
C GLU A 107 11.74 4.91 -28.63
N ARG A 108 12.17 5.14 -27.37
CA ARG A 108 12.27 6.49 -26.80
C ARG A 108 13.67 7.09 -26.92
N GLY A 109 14.62 6.35 -27.48
CA GLY A 109 15.96 6.83 -27.80
C GLY A 109 16.81 7.17 -26.58
N PHE A 110 16.46 6.69 -25.38
CA PHE A 110 17.29 6.90 -24.17
C PHE A 110 18.62 6.13 -24.25
N GLY A 111 18.73 5.13 -25.13
CA GLY A 111 19.92 4.31 -25.25
C GLY A 111 20.29 3.66 -23.91
N VAL A 112 21.60 3.47 -23.67
CA VAL A 112 22.11 2.80 -22.47
C VAL A 112 21.69 3.48 -21.15
N PHE A 113 21.30 4.76 -21.18
CA PHE A 113 20.87 5.49 -20.00
C PHE A 113 19.55 4.97 -19.42
N ALA A 114 18.70 4.30 -20.22
CA ALA A 114 17.46 3.70 -19.73
C ALA A 114 17.70 2.76 -18.54
N GLY A 115 18.80 2.01 -18.54
CA GLY A 115 19.14 1.09 -17.44
C GLY A 115 19.43 1.76 -16.10
N ALA A 116 19.66 3.08 -16.06
CA ALA A 116 19.88 3.82 -14.82
C ALA A 116 18.58 4.08 -14.04
N PHE A 117 17.43 4.09 -14.72
CA PHE A 117 16.12 4.38 -14.12
C PHE A 117 15.03 3.33 -14.41
N ARG A 118 15.28 2.39 -15.32
CA ARG A 118 14.46 1.19 -15.59
C ARG A 118 15.23 -0.04 -15.14
N ASN A 119 15.04 -0.44 -13.89
CA ASN A 119 15.83 -1.48 -13.27
C ASN A 119 14.95 -2.42 -12.42
N PRO A 120 14.81 -3.71 -12.80
CA PRO A 120 14.01 -4.67 -12.03
C PRO A 120 14.60 -5.00 -10.65
N ASP A 121 15.83 -4.59 -10.37
CA ASP A 121 16.50 -4.75 -9.07
C ASP A 121 16.46 -3.48 -8.21
N ALA A 122 15.86 -2.39 -8.71
CA ALA A 122 15.67 -1.12 -8.02
C ALA A 122 14.38 -1.14 -7.18
N TYR A 123 14.30 -2.06 -6.23
CA TYR A 123 13.22 -2.16 -5.24
C TYR A 123 13.81 -2.22 -3.83
N TRP A 124 13.56 -1.18 -3.05
CA TRP A 124 14.20 -0.92 -1.76
C TRP A 124 13.39 -1.48 -0.61
N PHE A 125 14.05 -2.30 0.21
CA PHE A 125 13.53 -2.82 1.46
C PHE A 125 13.94 -1.87 2.59
N THR A 126 12.99 -1.47 3.42
CA THR A 126 13.23 -0.72 4.67
C THR A 126 12.44 -1.33 5.81
N VAL A 127 13.04 -1.42 7.00
CA VAL A 127 12.43 -1.83 8.26
C VAL A 127 12.49 -0.64 9.21
N PHE A 128 11.38 -0.32 9.87
CA PHE A 128 11.23 0.75 10.85
C PHE A 128 10.90 0.16 12.21
N GLY A 129 11.43 0.74 13.28
CA GLY A 129 11.24 0.19 14.62
C GLY A 129 12.06 -1.06 14.88
N ARG A 130 11.92 -1.63 16.08
CA ARG A 130 12.53 -2.92 16.41
C ARG A 130 11.59 -4.07 16.02
N PRO A 131 11.93 -4.94 15.05
CA PRO A 131 11.17 -6.15 14.82
C PRO A 131 11.39 -7.09 15.99
N GLY A 132 10.43 -7.15 16.91
CA GLY A 132 10.55 -7.96 18.12
C GLY A 132 9.20 -8.38 18.67
N PHE A 133 9.22 -9.33 19.61
CA PHE A 133 8.02 -9.74 20.32
C PHE A 133 7.43 -8.56 21.09
N GLU A 134 6.11 -8.42 21.09
CA GLU A 134 5.37 -7.33 21.74
C GLU A 134 5.67 -5.91 21.18
N ASP A 135 6.56 -5.78 20.19
CA ASP A 135 6.93 -4.49 19.61
C ASP A 135 5.98 -4.02 18.51
N THR A 136 5.98 -2.71 18.31
CA THR A 136 5.43 -2.05 17.14
C THR A 136 6.58 -1.76 16.17
N TRP A 137 6.44 -2.24 14.93
CA TRP A 137 7.44 -2.09 13.88
C TRP A 137 6.75 -2.09 12.52
N GLY A 138 7.46 -1.66 11.48
CA GLY A 138 6.94 -1.66 10.12
C GLY A 138 8.01 -2.03 9.12
N TRP A 139 7.58 -2.37 7.92
CA TRP A 139 8.49 -2.55 6.80
C TRP A 139 7.78 -2.21 5.50
N ARG A 140 8.57 -1.89 4.48
CA ARG A 140 8.06 -1.58 3.15
C ARG A 140 8.99 -2.05 2.05
N VAL A 141 8.41 -2.18 0.86
CA VAL A 141 9.16 -2.29 -0.38
C VAL A 141 8.66 -1.23 -1.35
N ILE A 142 9.58 -0.40 -1.83
CA ILE A 142 9.27 0.65 -2.80
C ILE A 142 10.24 0.61 -3.98
N GLY A 143 9.71 0.75 -5.19
CA GLY A 143 10.47 0.98 -6.41
C GLY A 143 9.59 1.66 -7.44
N HIS A 144 10.10 1.76 -8.67
CA HIS A 144 9.28 2.26 -9.77
C HIS A 144 8.04 1.36 -9.93
N HIS A 145 6.85 1.98 -9.89
CA HIS A 145 5.54 1.33 -9.98
C HIS A 145 5.19 0.37 -8.82
N LEU A 146 5.87 0.43 -7.68
CA LEU A 146 5.52 -0.41 -6.54
C LEU A 146 5.71 0.32 -5.22
N SER A 147 4.70 0.26 -4.37
CA SER A 147 4.80 0.65 -2.96
C SER A 147 3.91 -0.25 -2.12
N VAL A 148 4.52 -1.14 -1.33
CA VAL A 148 3.82 -1.99 -0.36
C VAL A 148 4.27 -1.61 1.04
N ASN A 149 3.31 -1.37 1.94
CA ASN A 149 3.57 -0.85 3.28
C ASN A 149 2.91 -1.75 4.32
N PHE A 150 3.67 -2.13 5.36
CA PHE A 150 3.19 -3.00 6.43
C PHE A 150 3.51 -2.37 7.78
N THR A 151 2.51 -2.29 8.66
CA THR A 151 2.70 -1.88 10.05
C THR A 151 2.17 -2.95 10.98
N VAL A 152 3.05 -3.46 11.85
CA VAL A 152 2.74 -4.39 12.92
C VAL A 152 2.65 -3.60 14.22
N VAL A 153 1.51 -3.66 14.89
CA VAL A 153 1.29 -2.98 16.18
C VAL A 153 1.23 -4.01 17.30
N ALA A 154 2.14 -3.89 18.25
CA ALA A 154 2.26 -4.76 19.43
C ALA A 154 2.25 -6.27 19.11
N GLN A 155 2.81 -6.68 17.97
CA GLN A 155 2.79 -8.06 17.45
C GLN A 155 1.39 -8.70 17.37
N ARG A 156 0.34 -7.88 17.32
CA ARG A 156 -1.05 -8.34 17.36
C ARG A 156 -1.82 -7.89 16.14
N TYR A 157 -1.67 -6.63 15.78
CA TYR A 157 -2.42 -6.03 14.68
C TYR A 157 -1.52 -5.78 13.48
N LEU A 158 -2.06 -5.95 12.28
CA LEU A 158 -1.36 -5.77 11.01
C LEU A 158 -2.18 -4.87 10.09
N THR A 159 -1.53 -3.85 9.53
CA THR A 159 -2.02 -3.10 8.37
C THR A 159 -1.14 -3.36 7.16
N VAL A 160 -1.74 -3.27 5.98
CA VAL A 160 -1.10 -3.62 4.70
C VAL A 160 -1.22 -2.49 3.66
N THR A 161 -1.67 -1.31 4.09
CA THR A 161 -1.98 -0.16 3.24
C THR A 161 -1.19 1.10 3.65
N PRO A 162 -0.98 2.07 2.74
CA PRO A 162 -1.39 2.06 1.33
C PRO A 162 -0.62 1.01 0.52
N LEU A 163 -1.30 0.39 -0.43
CA LEU A 163 -0.69 -0.57 -1.35
C LEU A 163 -0.91 -0.07 -2.77
N ALA A 164 0.18 0.38 -3.39
CA ALA A 164 0.19 0.88 -4.76
C ALA A 164 0.97 -0.05 -5.69
N MET A 165 0.40 -0.32 -6.84
CA MET A 165 1.01 -1.06 -7.94
C MET A 165 0.75 -0.32 -9.25
N GLY A 166 1.76 -0.24 -10.09
CA GLY A 166 1.67 0.25 -11.45
C GLY A 166 2.27 -0.73 -12.45
N ALA A 167 2.05 -0.50 -13.72
CA ALA A 167 2.80 -1.14 -14.78
C ALA A 167 2.75 -0.29 -16.06
N MET A 168 3.81 -0.39 -16.86
CA MET A 168 3.87 0.15 -18.22
C MET A 168 4.83 -0.70 -19.06
N PRO A 169 4.40 -1.22 -20.23
CA PRO A 169 3.06 -1.17 -20.79
C PRO A 169 2.07 -2.11 -20.06
N VAL A 170 0.76 -1.87 -20.22
CA VAL A 170 -0.30 -2.77 -19.75
C VAL A 170 -1.28 -3.03 -20.89
N PRO A 171 -1.27 -4.22 -21.51
CA PRO A 171 -0.45 -5.40 -21.19
C PRO A 171 0.97 -5.34 -21.77
N ALA A 172 1.92 -6.02 -21.12
CA ALA A 172 3.27 -6.27 -21.62
C ALA A 172 3.39 -7.74 -22.09
N GLY A 173 2.67 -8.08 -23.15
CA GLY A 173 2.60 -9.46 -23.66
C GLY A 173 1.97 -10.43 -22.64
N ALA A 174 2.75 -11.40 -22.15
CA ALA A 174 2.29 -12.34 -21.13
C ALA A 174 2.20 -11.71 -19.72
N LEU A 175 2.84 -10.56 -19.49
CA LEU A 175 2.77 -9.84 -18.22
C LEU A 175 1.61 -8.85 -18.27
N ASP A 176 0.53 -9.17 -17.55
CA ASP A 176 -0.64 -8.29 -17.38
C ASP A 176 -1.02 -8.20 -15.88
N PRO A 177 -0.17 -7.60 -15.03
CA PRO A 177 -0.42 -7.57 -13.59
C PRO A 177 -1.71 -6.84 -13.20
N LEU A 178 -2.14 -5.85 -14.00
CA LEU A 178 -3.23 -4.94 -13.65
C LEU A 178 -4.39 -4.92 -14.66
N GLY A 179 -4.27 -5.47 -15.87
CA GLY A 179 -5.33 -5.40 -16.88
C GLY A 179 -6.58 -6.18 -16.50
N GLY A 180 -6.47 -7.19 -15.62
CA GLY A 180 -7.64 -7.84 -15.02
C GLY A 180 -8.50 -6.90 -14.16
N HIS A 181 -7.91 -5.83 -13.61
CA HIS A 181 -8.64 -4.79 -12.88
C HIS A 181 -9.36 -3.86 -13.86
N ALA A 182 -8.63 -3.30 -14.84
CA ALA A 182 -9.19 -2.41 -15.86
C ALA A 182 -10.37 -3.06 -16.61
N ARG A 183 -10.20 -4.31 -17.09
CA ARG A 183 -11.27 -5.05 -17.79
C ARG A 183 -12.55 -5.20 -16.96
N ARG A 184 -12.44 -5.37 -15.65
CA ARG A 184 -13.60 -5.47 -14.75
C ARG A 184 -14.23 -4.12 -14.47
N ALA A 185 -13.44 -3.06 -14.33
CA ALA A 185 -13.96 -1.70 -14.20
C ALA A 185 -14.73 -1.26 -15.45
N PHE A 186 -14.20 -1.54 -16.65
CA PHE A 186 -14.94 -1.33 -17.91
C PHE A 186 -16.22 -2.16 -17.96
N ALA A 187 -16.19 -3.44 -17.55
CA ALA A 187 -17.40 -4.27 -17.52
C ALA A 187 -18.48 -3.71 -16.57
N VAL A 188 -18.09 -3.14 -15.43
CA VAL A 188 -19.03 -2.41 -14.54
C VAL A 188 -19.59 -1.20 -15.29
N LEU A 189 -18.75 -0.33 -15.85
CA LEU A 189 -19.17 0.89 -16.56
C LEU A 189 -20.11 0.59 -17.76
N GLU A 190 -19.80 -0.44 -18.54
CA GLU A 190 -20.56 -0.87 -19.71
C GLU A 190 -21.91 -1.49 -19.34
N SER A 191 -22.01 -2.08 -18.15
CA SER A 191 -23.26 -2.68 -17.66
C SER A 191 -24.29 -1.65 -17.19
N LEU A 192 -23.88 -0.39 -16.97
CA LEU A 192 -24.76 0.66 -16.46
C LEU A 192 -25.78 1.12 -17.51
N SER A 193 -26.98 1.50 -17.06
CA SER A 193 -27.93 2.22 -17.90
C SER A 193 -27.38 3.60 -18.29
N PRO A 194 -27.91 4.27 -19.33
CA PRO A 194 -27.44 5.60 -19.72
C PRO A 194 -27.44 6.62 -18.57
N ASP A 195 -28.47 6.59 -17.71
CA ASP A 195 -28.60 7.51 -16.58
C ASP A 195 -27.56 7.22 -15.49
N LEU A 196 -27.39 5.95 -15.09
CA LEU A 196 -26.38 5.56 -14.11
C LEU A 196 -24.96 5.78 -14.62
N ARG A 197 -24.74 5.59 -15.93
CA ARG A 197 -23.45 5.87 -16.57
C ARG A 197 -23.13 7.36 -16.57
N ALA A 198 -24.12 8.22 -16.77
CA ALA A 198 -23.95 9.67 -16.67
C ALA A 198 -23.62 10.12 -15.23
N GLU A 199 -24.12 9.41 -14.22
CA GLU A 199 -23.75 9.65 -12.82
C GLU A 199 -22.36 9.11 -12.47
N ALA A 200 -22.01 7.93 -13.00
CA ALA A 200 -20.70 7.33 -12.79
C ALA A 200 -19.57 8.14 -13.42
N VAL A 201 -19.75 8.69 -14.63
CA VAL A 201 -18.75 9.51 -15.32
C VAL A 201 -18.76 10.94 -14.76
N VAL A 202 -17.86 11.21 -13.81
CA VAL A 202 -17.82 12.47 -13.07
C VAL A 202 -17.09 13.58 -13.82
N HIS A 203 -16.24 13.22 -14.78
CA HIS A 203 -15.51 14.18 -15.62
C HIS A 203 -15.02 13.52 -16.93
N ASP A 204 -14.81 14.30 -17.98
CA ASP A 204 -14.32 13.82 -19.29
C ASP A 204 -12.79 13.75 -19.38
N VAL A 205 -12.08 14.29 -18.39
CA VAL A 205 -10.62 14.26 -18.28
C VAL A 205 -10.22 13.41 -17.08
N ALA A 206 -9.42 12.36 -17.30
CA ALA A 206 -8.77 11.61 -16.22
C ALA A 206 -7.68 12.48 -15.56
N PRO A 207 -7.41 12.38 -14.24
CA PRO A 207 -6.31 13.07 -13.56
C PRO A 207 -4.93 12.64 -14.08
N ALA A 208 -3.87 13.31 -13.59
CA ALA A 208 -2.47 12.95 -13.88
C ALA A 208 -2.07 11.58 -13.30
N ASP A 209 -2.55 11.30 -12.09
CA ASP A 209 -2.31 10.12 -11.25
C ASP A 209 -3.46 10.10 -10.21
N PHE A 210 -3.27 9.55 -9.02
CA PHE A 210 -4.29 9.47 -7.98
C PHE A 210 -4.83 10.85 -7.55
N VAL A 211 -6.15 10.94 -7.36
CA VAL A 211 -6.82 12.12 -6.79
C VAL A 211 -6.38 12.32 -5.34
N THR A 212 -6.16 11.24 -4.59
CA THR A 212 -5.64 11.36 -3.21
C THR A 212 -4.13 11.56 -3.14
N ARG A 213 -3.42 11.55 -4.28
CA ARG A 213 -1.95 11.66 -4.35
C ARG A 213 -1.28 10.64 -3.42
N GLN A 214 -0.03 10.88 -3.03
CA GLN A 214 0.71 10.02 -2.10
C GLN A 214 0.68 10.53 -0.66
N VAL A 215 -0.40 11.20 -0.24
CA VAL A 215 -0.51 11.72 1.14
C VAL A 215 -0.46 10.57 2.15
N PRO A 216 0.22 10.71 3.31
CA PRO A 216 0.23 9.68 4.35
C PRO A 216 -1.16 9.36 4.93
N ARG A 217 -2.08 10.34 4.88
CA ARG A 217 -3.45 10.23 5.38
C ARG A 217 -4.37 11.01 4.47
N VAL A 218 -5.41 10.33 3.96
CA VAL A 218 -6.45 10.96 3.14
C VAL A 218 -7.29 11.88 4.02
N GLY A 219 -7.40 13.14 3.63
CA GLY A 219 -8.19 14.15 4.31
C GLY A 219 -9.70 14.00 4.10
N ALA A 220 -10.45 15.03 4.52
CA ALA A 220 -11.89 15.10 4.25
C ALA A 220 -12.18 15.35 2.76
N GLU A 221 -11.27 16.05 2.08
CA GLU A 221 -11.33 16.34 0.66
C GLU A 221 -9.91 16.30 0.07
N GLU A 222 -9.76 15.67 -1.08
CA GLU A 222 -8.50 15.56 -1.83
C GLU A 222 -8.70 15.96 -3.29
N TRP A 223 -7.67 16.60 -3.84
CA TRP A 223 -7.66 17.11 -5.21
C TRP A 223 -6.41 16.57 -5.91
N PRO A 224 -6.50 16.18 -7.20
CA PRO A 224 -5.33 15.75 -7.95
C PRO A 224 -4.37 16.94 -8.14
N ASP A 225 -3.09 16.62 -8.36
CA ASP A 225 -2.11 17.63 -8.73
C ASP A 225 -2.40 18.17 -10.16
N PRO A 226 -2.11 19.45 -10.42
CA PRO A 226 -2.41 20.09 -11.70
C PRO A 226 -1.46 19.64 -12.82
N VAL A 227 -0.37 18.98 -12.47
CA VAL A 227 0.69 18.52 -13.38
C VAL A 227 1.15 17.15 -12.92
N ASP A 228 1.65 16.35 -13.86
CA ASP A 228 2.29 15.08 -13.54
C ASP A 228 3.81 15.20 -13.54
N LEU A 229 4.47 14.49 -12.63
CA LEU A 229 5.95 14.46 -12.55
C LEU A 229 6.60 13.50 -13.55
N GLY A 230 5.87 12.48 -14.02
CA GLY A 230 6.29 11.48 -15.00
C GLY A 230 5.84 11.76 -16.44
N ILE A 231 4.93 12.71 -16.67
CA ILE A 231 4.36 13.01 -17.99
C ILE A 231 4.63 14.46 -18.38
N VAL A 232 5.68 14.65 -19.17
CA VAL A 232 6.06 15.99 -19.66
C VAL A 232 4.92 16.60 -20.49
N GLY A 233 4.41 17.74 -20.01
CA GLY A 233 3.40 18.53 -20.72
C GLY A 233 1.94 18.19 -20.40
N TYR A 234 1.69 17.16 -19.58
CA TYR A 234 0.34 16.93 -19.07
C TYR A 234 -0.02 17.98 -18.00
N SER A 235 -1.20 18.60 -18.13
CA SER A 235 -1.72 19.51 -17.13
C SER A 235 -3.24 19.54 -17.15
N ILE A 236 -3.84 19.83 -15.99
CA ILE A 236 -5.28 20.02 -15.81
C ILE A 236 -5.56 21.33 -15.10
N THR A 237 -6.73 21.91 -15.37
CA THR A 237 -7.15 23.18 -14.77
C THR A 237 -7.69 22.99 -13.35
N ASP A 238 -7.79 24.07 -12.58
CA ASP A 238 -8.48 24.03 -11.27
C ASP A 238 -9.97 23.67 -11.38
N GLU A 239 -10.59 23.87 -12.54
CA GLU A 239 -11.95 23.38 -12.78
C GLU A 239 -11.98 21.86 -12.91
N ASP A 240 -11.06 21.27 -13.67
CA ASP A 240 -10.92 19.81 -13.79
C ASP A 240 -10.66 19.18 -12.43
N ARG A 241 -9.72 19.75 -11.66
CA ARG A 241 -9.38 19.28 -10.31
C ARG A 241 -10.59 19.32 -9.37
N ARG A 242 -11.42 20.37 -9.45
CA ARG A 242 -12.69 20.45 -8.70
C ARG A 242 -13.67 19.36 -9.05
N LYS A 243 -13.80 19.03 -10.34
CA LYS A 243 -14.72 17.97 -10.81
C LYS A 243 -14.22 16.58 -10.40
N LEU A 244 -12.90 16.39 -10.40
CA LEU A 244 -12.24 15.13 -10.05
C LEU A 244 -12.14 14.86 -8.54
N ARG A 245 -12.28 15.89 -7.70
CA ARG A 245 -12.06 15.81 -6.24
C ARG A 245 -12.71 14.59 -5.59
N PHE A 246 -12.04 14.04 -4.60
CA PHE A 246 -12.58 13.01 -3.71
C PHE A 246 -13.03 13.69 -2.41
N SER A 247 -14.30 13.54 -2.05
CA SER A 247 -14.83 13.98 -0.76
C SER A 247 -15.25 12.76 0.04
N ARG A 248 -14.65 12.56 1.21
CA ARG A 248 -14.87 11.33 2.00
C ARG A 248 -16.31 11.18 2.47
N HIS A 249 -16.98 12.28 2.81
CA HIS A 249 -18.36 12.26 3.34
C HIS A 249 -19.44 12.43 2.27
N ALA A 250 -19.03 12.74 1.04
CA ALA A 250 -19.93 12.85 -0.11
C ALA A 250 -19.20 12.43 -1.40
N PRO A 251 -18.77 11.15 -1.49
CA PRO A 251 -18.06 10.67 -2.67
C PRO A 251 -18.97 10.73 -3.91
N SER A 252 -18.44 11.28 -5.01
CA SER A 252 -19.14 11.32 -6.30
C SER A 252 -19.11 9.96 -7.00
N GLY A 253 -19.93 9.85 -8.06
CA GLY A 253 -20.16 8.61 -8.79
C GLY A 253 -21.47 7.93 -8.39
N VAL A 254 -21.81 6.87 -9.12
CA VAL A 254 -23.06 6.12 -8.91
C VAL A 254 -23.06 5.40 -7.56
N SER A 255 -24.21 5.43 -6.87
CA SER A 255 -24.41 4.67 -5.63
C SER A 255 -24.58 3.19 -5.91
N GLY A 256 -23.95 2.34 -5.09
CA GLY A 256 -24.20 0.91 -5.09
C GLY A 256 -25.67 0.54 -4.79
N ALA A 257 -26.43 1.44 -4.15
CA ALA A 257 -27.86 1.25 -3.89
C ALA A 257 -28.74 1.37 -5.14
N ASP A 258 -28.25 2.05 -6.17
CA ASP A 258 -28.96 2.24 -7.44
C ASP A 258 -28.60 1.17 -8.49
N LEU A 259 -27.62 0.32 -8.18
CA LEU A 259 -27.19 -0.80 -9.02
C LEU A 259 -28.13 -2.00 -8.86
N ASP A 260 -28.33 -2.73 -9.95
CA ASP A 260 -28.97 -4.04 -9.88
C ASP A 260 -28.07 -5.08 -9.17
N GLY A 261 -28.62 -6.26 -8.89
CA GLY A 261 -27.89 -7.31 -8.16
C GLY A 261 -26.62 -7.79 -8.88
N ALA A 262 -26.60 -7.82 -10.21
CA ALA A 262 -25.44 -8.25 -10.99
C ALA A 262 -24.36 -7.16 -11.03
N GLN A 263 -24.76 -5.91 -11.24
CA GLN A 263 -23.88 -4.73 -11.22
C GLN A 263 -23.23 -4.54 -9.84
N LEU A 264 -24.02 -4.62 -8.77
CA LEU A 264 -23.52 -4.54 -7.40
C LEU A 264 -22.52 -5.66 -7.08
N THR A 265 -22.80 -6.88 -7.56
CA THR A 265 -21.89 -8.02 -7.40
C THR A 265 -20.58 -7.77 -8.15
N ALA A 266 -20.65 -7.30 -9.40
CA ALA A 266 -19.47 -6.99 -10.20
C ALA A 266 -18.60 -5.90 -9.56
N LEU A 267 -19.21 -4.86 -8.99
CA LEU A 267 -18.50 -3.79 -8.28
C LEU A 267 -17.82 -4.30 -7.00
N ARG A 268 -18.49 -5.16 -6.22
CA ARG A 268 -17.88 -5.81 -5.06
C ARG A 268 -16.72 -6.72 -5.46
N GLU A 269 -16.88 -7.51 -6.53
CA GLU A 269 -15.80 -8.34 -7.06
C GLU A 269 -14.59 -7.51 -7.50
N LEU A 270 -14.81 -6.35 -8.13
CA LEU A 270 -13.74 -5.42 -8.47
C LEU A 270 -12.99 -4.99 -7.21
N LEU A 271 -13.69 -4.55 -6.16
CA LEU A 271 -13.09 -4.15 -4.89
C LEU A 271 -12.32 -5.30 -4.22
N LEU A 272 -12.86 -6.52 -4.23
CA LEU A 272 -12.20 -7.71 -3.69
C LEU A 272 -10.85 -7.99 -4.33
N ARG A 273 -10.68 -7.73 -5.63
CA ARG A 273 -9.38 -7.96 -6.30
C ARG A 273 -8.25 -7.12 -5.73
N TYR A 274 -8.55 -5.95 -5.19
CA TYR A 274 -7.59 -5.07 -4.55
C TYR A 274 -7.29 -5.53 -3.13
N VAL A 275 -8.33 -5.68 -2.30
CA VAL A 275 -8.15 -5.99 -0.87
C VAL A 275 -7.63 -7.40 -0.64
N GLU A 276 -7.81 -8.35 -1.58
CA GLU A 276 -7.28 -9.71 -1.51
C GLU A 276 -5.82 -9.85 -1.95
N THR A 277 -5.05 -8.77 -1.98
CA THR A 277 -3.61 -8.78 -2.28
C THR A 277 -2.73 -9.06 -1.05
N GLY A 278 -3.23 -8.81 0.17
CA GLY A 278 -2.54 -9.04 1.45
C GLY A 278 -2.61 -10.50 1.97
N PRO A 279 -2.20 -10.76 3.23
CA PRO A 279 -2.25 -12.09 3.83
C PRO A 279 -3.67 -12.49 4.26
N GLU A 280 -4.01 -13.78 4.14
CA GLU A 280 -5.39 -14.28 4.31
C GLU A 280 -6.07 -13.87 5.64
N GLU A 281 -5.35 -13.83 6.76
CA GLU A 281 -5.93 -13.42 8.06
C GLU A 281 -6.52 -12.00 8.03
N VAL A 282 -5.85 -11.08 7.32
CA VAL A 282 -6.29 -9.69 7.17
C VAL A 282 -7.30 -9.58 6.02
N THR A 283 -7.02 -10.21 4.87
CA THR A 283 -7.86 -10.06 3.69
C THR A 283 -9.22 -10.74 3.84
N ALA A 284 -9.35 -11.80 4.63
CA ALA A 284 -10.65 -12.38 4.97
C ALA A 284 -11.56 -11.37 5.68
N ARG A 285 -11.00 -10.47 6.50
CA ARG A 285 -11.77 -9.43 7.20
C ARG A 285 -12.21 -8.32 6.25
N TYR A 286 -11.32 -7.87 5.36
CA TYR A 286 -11.70 -6.94 4.31
C TYR A 286 -12.75 -7.55 3.38
N ARG A 287 -12.65 -8.84 3.05
CA ARG A 287 -13.66 -9.56 2.27
C ARG A 287 -15.02 -9.54 2.96
N ASP A 288 -15.07 -9.87 4.25
CA ASP A 288 -16.30 -9.83 5.04
C ASP A 288 -16.87 -8.41 5.16
N GLN A 289 -16.01 -7.39 5.20
CA GLN A 289 -16.40 -5.98 5.18
C GLN A 289 -17.04 -5.61 3.84
N VAL A 290 -16.40 -5.94 2.71
CA VAL A 290 -16.93 -5.66 1.36
C VAL A 290 -18.29 -6.32 1.13
N PHE A 291 -18.49 -7.54 1.62
CA PHE A 291 -19.79 -8.22 1.50
C PHE A 291 -20.88 -7.64 2.41
N ARG A 292 -20.53 -7.18 3.61
CA ARG A 292 -21.48 -6.57 4.56
C ARG A 292 -21.70 -5.08 4.34
N GLU A 293 -20.85 -4.44 3.55
CA GLU A 293 -20.95 -3.03 3.18
C GLU A 293 -22.34 -2.74 2.64
N HIS A 294 -22.99 -1.72 3.23
CA HIS A 294 -24.31 -1.33 2.79
C HIS A 294 -24.21 -0.76 1.36
N PRO A 295 -25.08 -1.12 0.41
CA PRO A 295 -24.93 -0.64 -0.96
C PRO A 295 -24.91 0.88 -1.09
N SER A 296 -25.58 1.61 -0.19
CA SER A 296 -25.62 3.09 -0.21
C SER A 296 -24.32 3.77 0.22
N THR A 297 -23.35 3.08 0.81
CA THR A 297 -22.03 3.62 1.16
C THR A 297 -20.99 3.31 0.08
N LEU A 298 -21.27 2.33 -0.79
CA LEU A 298 -20.43 2.00 -1.94
C LEU A 298 -20.64 3.03 -3.07
N ARG A 299 -19.56 3.54 -3.65
CA ARG A 299 -19.58 4.43 -4.83
C ARG A 299 -18.63 3.94 -5.91
N PHE A 300 -19.04 4.12 -7.17
CA PHE A 300 -18.21 3.94 -8.35
C PHE A 300 -18.17 5.23 -9.17
N ALA A 301 -16.98 5.80 -9.36
CA ALA A 301 -16.78 6.96 -10.21
C ALA A 301 -15.76 6.66 -11.31
N TRP A 302 -15.94 7.32 -12.45
CA TRP A 302 -15.14 7.22 -13.66
C TRP A 302 -14.78 8.61 -14.16
N ALA A 303 -13.59 8.78 -14.70
CA ALA A 303 -13.21 9.97 -15.45
C ALA A 303 -12.39 9.60 -16.68
N GLY A 304 -12.45 10.44 -17.72
CA GLY A 304 -11.73 10.20 -18.97
C GLY A 304 -12.52 9.39 -19.98
N GLY A 305 -11.81 8.81 -20.95
CA GLY A 305 -12.37 8.01 -22.02
C GLY A 305 -13.08 6.76 -21.51
N THR A 306 -14.14 6.37 -22.21
CA THR A 306 -15.05 5.28 -21.78
C THR A 306 -15.01 4.06 -22.69
N THR A 307 -13.94 3.94 -23.49
CA THR A 307 -13.67 2.79 -24.33
C THR A 307 -12.29 2.24 -23.97
N PRO A 308 -12.01 0.95 -24.22
CA PRO A 308 -10.68 0.40 -24.03
C PRO A 308 -9.60 1.23 -24.74
N ASP A 309 -8.38 1.21 -24.21
CA ASP A 309 -7.19 1.89 -24.76
C ASP A 309 -7.33 3.43 -24.86
N THR A 310 -8.17 4.03 -24.02
CA THR A 310 -8.25 5.49 -23.85
C THR A 310 -7.71 5.89 -22.49
N ALA A 311 -7.30 7.15 -22.33
CA ALA A 311 -6.90 7.71 -21.05
C ALA A 311 -8.10 7.69 -20.09
N HIS A 312 -8.00 7.02 -18.94
CA HIS A 312 -9.12 6.87 -18.02
C HIS A 312 -8.67 6.76 -16.57
N TYR A 313 -9.61 7.02 -15.66
CA TYR A 313 -9.48 6.84 -14.23
C TYR A 313 -10.78 6.28 -13.67
N TYR A 314 -10.68 5.45 -12.65
CA TYR A 314 -11.83 5.11 -11.82
C TYR A 314 -11.47 5.03 -10.35
N ARG A 315 -12.50 5.18 -9.52
CA ARG A 315 -12.41 4.88 -8.10
C ARG A 315 -13.60 4.07 -7.61
N VAL A 316 -13.33 3.19 -6.65
CA VAL A 316 -14.34 2.50 -5.86
C VAL A 316 -14.13 2.91 -4.40
N SER A 317 -15.17 3.41 -3.74
CA SER A 317 -15.04 3.86 -2.34
C SER A 317 -16.19 3.39 -1.47
N THR A 318 -15.87 3.22 -0.18
CA THR A 318 -16.81 3.04 0.93
C THR A 318 -16.49 4.07 2.02
N ASP A 319 -17.13 3.99 3.18
CA ASP A 319 -16.79 4.84 4.34
C ASP A 319 -15.35 4.63 4.85
N HIS A 320 -14.78 3.46 4.55
CA HIS A 320 -13.52 2.97 5.10
C HIS A 320 -12.47 2.60 4.05
N LEU A 321 -12.89 2.23 2.84
CA LEU A 321 -11.99 1.76 1.79
C LEU A 321 -12.00 2.71 0.60
N LEU A 322 -10.84 2.90 0.00
CA LEU A 322 -10.69 3.61 -1.27
C LEU A 322 -9.78 2.82 -2.19
N VAL A 323 -10.26 2.58 -3.41
CA VAL A 323 -9.46 2.14 -4.54
C VAL A 323 -9.43 3.26 -5.56
N GLU A 324 -8.24 3.58 -6.06
CA GLU A 324 -8.05 4.43 -7.23
C GLU A 324 -7.26 3.66 -8.28
N ALA A 325 -7.62 3.87 -9.54
CA ALA A 325 -6.91 3.34 -10.68
C ALA A 325 -6.82 4.45 -11.73
N ASP A 326 -5.60 4.89 -12.00
CA ASP A 326 -5.31 5.84 -13.07
C ASP A 326 -4.67 5.10 -14.24
N ASN A 327 -5.05 5.49 -15.45
CA ASN A 327 -4.42 5.07 -16.69
C ASN A 327 -4.53 6.22 -17.70
N ALA A 328 -4.06 7.40 -17.30
CA ALA A 328 -4.26 8.62 -18.07
C ALA A 328 -3.26 8.79 -19.22
N VAL A 329 -2.23 7.93 -19.34
CA VAL A 329 -1.12 8.15 -20.28
C VAL A 329 -0.71 6.97 -21.14
N ALA A 330 0.17 7.28 -22.10
CA ALA A 330 0.61 6.37 -23.14
C ALA A 330 -0.57 5.71 -23.88
N ALA A 331 -1.62 6.49 -24.16
CA ALA A 331 -2.88 5.99 -24.74
C ALA A 331 -3.51 4.84 -23.91
N GLY A 332 -3.54 4.99 -22.58
CA GLY A 332 -4.14 4.00 -21.70
C GLY A 332 -3.28 2.75 -21.49
N GLN A 333 -1.95 2.86 -21.60
CA GLN A 333 -1.01 1.73 -21.45
C GLN A 333 -0.09 1.87 -20.23
N HIS A 334 -0.30 2.87 -19.38
CA HIS A 334 0.51 3.11 -18.19
C HIS A 334 -0.45 3.27 -17.02
N MET A 335 -0.71 2.15 -16.36
CA MET A 335 -1.72 2.06 -15.31
C MET A 335 -1.06 2.13 -13.94
N HIS A 336 -1.62 2.94 -13.06
CA HIS A 336 -1.35 2.97 -11.63
C HIS A 336 -2.60 2.59 -10.86
N THR A 337 -2.42 1.89 -9.75
CA THR A 337 -3.50 1.53 -8.85
C THR A 337 -3.05 1.69 -7.40
N VAL A 338 -3.96 2.11 -6.54
CA VAL A 338 -3.76 2.09 -5.09
C VAL A 338 -5.04 1.63 -4.42
N TRP A 339 -4.88 0.88 -3.33
CA TRP A 339 -5.97 0.71 -2.38
C TRP A 339 -5.53 1.09 -0.98
N ARG A 340 -6.46 1.71 -0.27
CA ARG A 340 -6.24 2.41 1.00
C ARG A 340 -7.30 2.01 2.01
N ASP A 341 -6.86 1.82 3.24
CA ASP A 341 -7.72 1.76 4.41
C ASP A 341 -7.73 3.18 5.01
N LEU A 342 -8.83 3.89 4.82
CA LEU A 342 -8.96 5.32 5.16
C LEU A 342 -8.86 5.59 6.67
N ASP A 343 -8.94 4.56 7.49
CA ASP A 343 -8.78 4.64 8.95
C ASP A 343 -7.37 4.21 9.38
N ASN A 344 -6.79 3.22 8.69
CA ASN A 344 -5.59 2.51 9.18
C ASN A 344 -4.40 2.44 8.22
N ASP A 345 -4.38 3.26 7.16
CA ASP A 345 -3.17 3.49 6.37
C ASP A 345 -1.96 3.77 7.28
N LEU A 346 -0.87 3.05 7.03
CA LEU A 346 0.37 3.14 7.81
C LEU A 346 0.17 2.91 9.33
N GLY A 347 -0.92 2.23 9.71
CA GLY A 347 -1.26 1.93 11.09
C GLY A 347 -1.88 3.09 11.88
N HIS A 348 -2.36 4.14 11.23
CA HIS A 348 -2.72 5.41 11.91
C HIS A 348 -3.61 5.25 13.14
N ASP A 349 -4.88 4.82 12.99
CA ASP A 349 -5.80 4.71 14.12
C ASP A 349 -5.35 3.65 15.13
N LEU A 350 -4.80 2.51 14.67
CA LEU A 350 -4.23 1.49 15.55
C LEU A 350 -3.06 2.01 16.41
N LEU A 351 -2.19 2.85 15.86
CA LEU A 351 -1.07 3.46 16.57
C LEU A 351 -1.57 4.50 17.56
N LEU A 352 -2.55 5.34 17.18
CA LEU A 352 -3.19 6.29 18.09
C LEU A 352 -3.81 5.56 19.30
N ASP A 353 -4.59 4.52 19.03
CA ASP A 353 -5.20 3.66 20.06
C ASP A 353 -4.15 2.99 20.95
N HIS A 354 -3.08 2.47 20.34
CA HIS A 354 -2.01 1.79 21.05
C HIS A 354 -1.25 2.74 21.97
N TYR A 355 -0.82 3.89 21.46
CA TYR A 355 -0.07 4.89 22.22
C TYR A 355 -0.92 5.58 23.28
N ALA A 356 -2.21 5.80 23.03
CA ALA A 356 -3.13 6.31 24.04
C ALA A 356 -3.27 5.36 25.24
N ARG A 357 -3.16 4.04 25.02
CA ARG A 357 -3.30 3.01 26.07
C ARG A 357 -1.99 2.63 26.77
N HIS A 358 -0.84 2.74 26.11
CA HIS A 358 0.43 2.18 26.60
C HIS A 358 1.63 3.14 26.54
N GLY A 359 1.45 4.38 26.06
CA GLY A 359 2.53 5.29 25.73
C GLY A 359 3.39 4.81 24.54
N PRO A 360 4.32 5.66 24.05
CA PRO A 360 5.20 5.31 22.92
C PRO A 360 6.28 4.28 23.28
N GLY A 361 6.57 4.06 24.57
CA GLY A 361 7.65 3.17 25.06
C GLY A 361 7.23 1.77 25.49
N GLY A 362 5.94 1.42 25.43
CA GLY A 362 5.42 0.09 25.77
C GLY A 362 5.59 -0.32 27.25
N GLU A 363 4.55 -0.16 28.07
CA GLU A 363 4.55 -0.55 29.50
C GLU A 363 4.60 -2.07 29.78
N HIS A 364 4.59 -2.94 28.78
CA HIS A 364 4.38 -4.38 29.01
C HIS A 364 5.56 -5.08 29.70
N LEU A 365 6.81 -4.66 29.45
CA LEU A 365 7.97 -5.20 30.17
C LEU A 365 7.99 -4.79 31.64
N ASP A 366 7.37 -3.66 31.99
CA ASP A 366 7.34 -3.16 33.37
C ASP A 366 6.48 -4.07 34.27
N ARG A 367 5.42 -4.68 33.72
CA ARG A 367 4.56 -5.63 34.46
C ARG A 367 5.23 -6.96 34.79
N ARG A 368 6.20 -7.41 33.98
CA ARG A 368 7.00 -8.61 34.32
C ARG A 368 7.95 -8.35 35.50
N LEU A 369 8.36 -7.09 35.68
CA LEU A 369 9.30 -6.65 36.72
C LEU A 369 8.59 -6.00 37.92
N THR A 370 7.27 -5.85 37.87
CA THR A 370 6.47 -5.21 38.91
C THR A 370 5.50 -6.20 39.54
N SER A 371 5.61 -6.42 40.85
CA SER A 371 4.67 -7.25 41.60
C SER A 371 3.27 -6.63 41.60
N ASN A 372 2.23 -7.43 41.35
CA ASN A 372 0.83 -7.01 41.49
C ASN A 372 0.44 -6.68 42.94
N ARG A 373 1.27 -7.08 43.93
CA ARG A 373 1.10 -6.81 45.36
C ARG A 373 2.47 -6.58 46.02
N PRO A 374 3.05 -5.38 45.92
CA PRO A 374 4.34 -5.09 46.54
C PRO A 374 4.19 -4.91 48.06
N GLU A 375 5.19 -5.39 48.81
CA GLU A 375 5.36 -5.16 50.26
C GLU A 375 6.54 -4.22 50.51
N SER A 376 6.76 -3.76 51.75
CA SER A 376 7.77 -2.75 52.10
C SER A 376 9.22 -3.14 51.77
N SER A 377 9.48 -4.40 51.45
CA SER A 377 10.78 -4.93 51.01
C SER A 377 10.89 -5.17 49.51
N SER A 378 9.84 -4.90 48.72
CA SER A 378 9.84 -5.11 47.27
C SER A 378 10.70 -4.06 46.56
N PRO A 379 11.55 -4.43 45.58
CA PRO A 379 12.41 -3.46 44.89
C PRO A 379 11.58 -2.44 44.10
N LEU A 380 11.99 -1.18 44.21
CA LEU A 380 11.38 -0.02 43.56
C LEU A 380 11.91 0.04 42.12
N ARG A 381 11.07 -0.27 41.12
CA ARG A 381 11.25 0.01 39.66
C ARG A 381 12.71 0.12 39.17
N THR A 382 13.19 -0.87 38.44
CA THR A 382 14.35 -0.64 37.56
C THR A 382 13.88 0.13 36.33
N ALA A 383 14.18 1.43 36.25
CA ALA A 383 14.05 2.17 35.00
C ALA A 383 14.77 1.37 33.90
N ALA A 384 14.04 1.02 32.85
CA ALA A 384 14.55 0.24 31.73
C ALA A 384 15.63 1.05 31.00
N TRP A 385 16.88 0.83 31.39
CA TRP A 385 18.05 1.16 30.59
C TRP A 385 19.05 0.04 30.83
N TYR A 386 19.22 -0.86 29.86
CA TYR A 386 20.36 -1.77 29.87
C TYR A 386 21.25 -1.45 28.67
N PRO A 387 22.45 -0.88 28.87
CA PRO A 387 23.55 -1.07 27.95
C PRO A 387 24.03 -2.54 28.12
N PRO A 388 24.14 -3.34 27.04
CA PRO A 388 24.51 -4.74 27.17
C PRO A 388 25.93 -4.87 27.74
N GLU A 389 26.09 -5.58 28.85
CA GLU A 389 27.40 -6.04 29.32
C GLU A 389 27.82 -7.29 28.54
N VAL A 390 29.08 -7.32 28.13
CA VAL A 390 29.69 -8.41 27.36
C VAL A 390 29.73 -9.66 28.22
N TYR A 391 29.19 -10.75 27.68
CA TYR A 391 29.20 -12.07 28.32
C TYR A 391 30.65 -12.59 28.42
N GLU A 392 31.22 -12.63 29.62
CA GLU A 392 32.42 -13.42 29.89
C GLU A 392 32.01 -14.84 30.30
N LYS A 393 32.46 -15.82 29.49
CA LYS A 393 32.27 -17.25 29.77
C LYS A 393 33.07 -17.68 30.99
N HIS A 394 32.42 -18.32 31.95
CA HIS A 394 33.06 -19.28 32.85
C HIS A 394 32.67 -20.69 32.43
#